data_AF-A0A2M7L4R6-F1
#
_entry.id   AF-A0A2M7L4R6-F1
#
_cell.length_a   1.000
_cell.length_b   1.000
_cell.length_c   1.000
_cell.angle_alpha   90.00
_cell.angle_beta   90.00
_cell.angle_gamma   90.00
#
_symmetry.space_group_name_H-M   'P 1'
#
loop_
_entity.id
_entity.type
_entity.pdbx_description
1 polymer ?
#
loop_
_entity_poly.entity_id
_entity_poly.type
_entity_poly.pdbx_seq_one_letter_code
_entity_poly.pdbx_strand_id
1 'polypeptide(L)'
;MQIDFTFAPWGMAYAALMYVLGNGTWTNHLARRNAWLGWLMWATSALLIIILGAVIGQHLGNKGDLLSILGSMNKENYWIILTLYALMSIPGAASVLFRQSMSWTRLALLATAMIVFIPLGSQLHDPDNARLGISIGMMLAICGLMWIWSIMLDCEPEQHRKTVPLDEMAK
;
A
#
# COMPACT_ATOMS: atom_id res chain seq x y z
N MET A 1 -22.86 16.66 11.21
CA MET A 1 -22.18 16.38 9.92
C MET A 1 -22.87 15.15 9.35
N GLN A 2 -23.68 15.29 8.30
CA GLN A 2 -24.25 14.13 7.60
C GLN A 2 -23.13 13.55 6.76
N ILE A 3 -22.65 12.35 7.11
CA ILE A 3 -21.70 11.62 6.30
C ILE A 3 -22.50 11.04 5.13
N ASP A 4 -22.18 11.47 3.91
CA ASP A 4 -22.77 10.87 2.72
C ASP A 4 -22.05 9.54 2.45
N PHE A 5 -22.66 8.45 2.94
CA PHE A 5 -22.14 7.10 2.77
C PHE A 5 -22.11 6.65 1.31
N THR A 6 -22.74 7.38 0.38
CA THR A 6 -22.67 7.10 -1.07
C THR A 6 -21.24 7.04 -1.57
N PHE A 7 -20.32 7.81 -0.96
CA PHE A 7 -18.93 7.91 -1.37
C PHE A 7 -17.96 6.97 -0.65
N ALA A 8 -18.43 6.23 0.35
CA ALA A 8 -17.62 5.26 1.07
C ALA A 8 -16.89 4.24 0.17
N PRO A 9 -17.50 3.70 -0.91
CA PRO A 9 -16.82 2.76 -1.81
C PRO A 9 -15.61 3.37 -2.53
N TRP A 10 -15.63 4.67 -2.83
CA TRP A 10 -14.50 5.37 -3.46
C TRP A 10 -13.32 5.52 -2.51
N GLY A 11 -13.58 5.89 -1.24
CA GLY A 11 -12.52 5.96 -0.22
C GLY A 11 -11.90 4.59 0.06
N MET A 12 -12.75 3.56 0.10
CA MET A 12 -12.34 2.16 0.21
C MET A 12 -11.45 1.70 -0.96
N ALA A 13 -11.85 1.99 -2.21
CA ALA A 13 -11.06 1.67 -3.40
C ALA A 13 -9.73 2.45 -3.43
N TYR A 14 -9.73 3.70 -2.98
CA TYR A 14 -8.52 4.50 -2.87
C TYR A 14 -7.53 3.93 -1.85
N ALA A 15 -8.01 3.50 -0.68
CA ALA A 15 -7.19 2.82 0.31
C ALA A 15 -6.63 1.48 -0.21
N ALA A 16 -7.44 0.72 -0.96
CA ALA A 16 -6.99 -0.51 -1.63
C ALA A 16 -5.85 -0.23 -2.61
N LEU A 17 -5.97 0.83 -3.41
CA LEU A 17 -4.98 1.24 -4.39
C LEU A 17 -3.69 1.71 -3.71
N MET A 18 -3.78 2.49 -2.62
CA MET A 18 -2.62 2.84 -1.79
C MET A 18 -1.88 1.60 -1.31
N TYR A 19 -2.61 0.60 -0.81
CA TYR A 19 -2.01 -0.62 -0.30
C TYR A 19 -1.28 -1.40 -1.41
N VAL A 20 -1.91 -1.57 -2.58
CA VAL A 20 -1.32 -2.31 -3.70
C VAL A 20 -0.09 -1.60 -4.25
N LEU A 21 -0.16 -0.30 -4.53
CA LEU A 21 0.99 0.44 -5.06
C LEU A 21 2.11 0.57 -4.03
N GLY A 22 1.73 0.87 -2.79
CA GLY A 22 2.65 1.01 -1.66
C GLY A 22 3.50 -0.23 -1.47
N ASN A 23 2.86 -1.40 -1.38
CA ASN A 23 3.58 -2.64 -1.21
C ASN A 23 4.22 -3.15 -2.51
N GLY A 24 3.55 -3.00 -3.66
CA GLY A 24 4.05 -3.46 -4.97
C GLY A 24 5.34 -2.77 -5.40
N THR A 25 5.52 -1.49 -5.06
CA THR A 25 6.78 -0.77 -5.32
C THR A 25 7.96 -1.28 -4.52
N TRP A 26 7.72 -1.94 -3.39
CA TRP A 26 8.74 -2.64 -2.61
C TRP A 26 8.90 -4.10 -3.03
N THR A 27 7.81 -4.82 -3.31
CA THR A 27 7.86 -6.25 -3.62
C THR A 27 8.09 -6.50 -5.11
N ASN A 28 9.28 -6.13 -5.57
CA ASN A 28 9.78 -6.43 -6.90
C ASN A 28 11.30 -6.66 -6.88
N HIS A 29 11.81 -7.27 -7.95
CA HIS A 29 13.21 -7.63 -8.08
C HIS A 29 14.18 -6.44 -8.02
N LEU A 30 13.76 -5.25 -8.49
CA LEU A 30 14.59 -4.04 -8.47
C LEU A 30 14.81 -3.57 -7.03
N ALA A 31 13.71 -3.43 -6.27
CA ALA A 31 13.75 -3.01 -4.87
C ALA A 31 14.48 -4.02 -3.98
N ARG A 32 14.35 -5.33 -4.27
CA ARG A 32 15.09 -6.38 -3.54
C ARG A 32 16.60 -6.38 -3.79
N ARG A 33 17.01 -6.07 -5.02
CA ARG A 33 18.44 -5.95 -5.37
C ARG A 33 19.05 -4.66 -4.85
N ASN A 34 18.29 -3.57 -4.90
CA ASN A 34 18.73 -2.27 -4.42
C ASN A 34 17.57 -1.51 -3.75
N ALA A 35 17.60 -1.43 -2.42
CA ALA A 35 16.58 -0.75 -1.64
C ALA A 35 16.39 0.74 -2.03
N TRP A 36 17.42 1.38 -2.59
CA TRP A 36 17.32 2.75 -3.08
C TRP A 36 16.36 2.88 -4.27
N LEU A 37 16.32 1.89 -5.16
CA LEU A 37 15.32 1.84 -6.24
C LEU A 37 13.91 1.67 -5.69
N GLY A 38 13.76 0.90 -4.61
CA GLY A 38 12.50 0.80 -3.86
C GLY A 38 12.03 2.16 -3.35
N TRP A 39 12.91 2.92 -2.70
CA TRP A 39 12.62 4.29 -2.26
C TRP A 39 12.23 5.22 -3.40
N LEU A 40 12.91 5.14 -4.56
CA LEU A 40 12.61 5.96 -5.73
C LEU A 40 11.23 5.63 -6.32
N MET A 41 10.92 4.35 -6.49
CA MET A 41 9.61 3.89 -6.96
C MET A 41 8.50 4.25 -5.97
N TRP A 42 8.78 4.11 -4.67
CA TRP A 42 7.85 4.47 -3.59
C TRP A 42 7.57 5.99 -3.57
N ALA A 43 8.59 6.83 -3.71
CA ALA A 43 8.41 8.28 -3.77
C ALA A 43 7.62 8.71 -5.01
N THR A 44 7.91 8.09 -6.17
CA THR A 44 7.19 8.37 -7.43
C THR A 44 5.72 7.97 -7.31
N SER A 45 5.44 6.80 -6.74
CA SER A 45 4.06 6.34 -6.51
C SER A 45 3.33 7.17 -5.46
N ALA A 46 4.01 7.70 -4.43
CA ALA A 46 3.41 8.62 -3.47
C ALA A 46 2.87 9.89 -4.16
N LEU A 47 3.61 10.45 -5.13
CA LEU A 47 3.14 11.57 -5.94
C LEU A 47 1.90 11.20 -6.77
N LEU A 48 1.89 10.01 -7.37
CA LEU A 48 0.73 9.52 -8.13
C LEU A 48 -0.51 9.35 -7.24
N ILE A 49 -0.35 8.82 -6.03
CA ILE A 49 -1.43 8.69 -5.05
C ILE A 49 -2.01 10.05 -4.71
N ILE A 50 -1.17 11.06 -4.47
CA ILE A 50 -1.63 12.43 -4.19
C ILE A 50 -2.49 12.98 -5.34
N ILE A 51 -2.04 12.79 -6.59
CA ILE A 51 -2.81 13.21 -7.77
C ILE A 51 -4.15 12.46 -7.86
N LEU A 52 -4.14 11.15 -7.63
CA LEU A 52 -5.36 10.33 -7.60
C LEU A 52 -6.33 10.77 -6.50
N GLY A 53 -5.83 11.12 -5.32
CA GLY A 53 -6.64 11.68 -4.24
C GLY A 53 -7.34 12.98 -4.64
N ALA A 54 -6.65 13.86 -5.37
CA ALA A 54 -7.24 15.09 -5.91
C ALA A 54 -8.32 14.79 -6.98
N VAL A 55 -8.08 13.83 -7.86
CA VAL A 55 -9.06 13.37 -8.88
C VAL A 55 -10.30 12.78 -8.23
N ILE A 56 -10.14 11.95 -7.20
CA ILE A 56 -11.28 11.39 -6.47
C ILE A 56 -12.04 12.53 -5.78
N GLY A 57 -11.35 13.48 -5.15
CA GLY A 57 -11.96 14.69 -4.59
C GLY A 57 -12.76 15.52 -5.60
N GLN A 58 -12.31 15.62 -6.86
CA GLN A 58 -13.09 16.24 -7.94
C GLN A 58 -14.40 15.52 -8.20
N HIS A 59 -14.33 14.19 -8.34
CA HIS A 59 -15.51 13.36 -8.61
C HIS A 59 -16.55 13.40 -7.47
N LEU A 60 -16.09 13.72 -6.26
CA LEU A 60 -16.92 13.88 -5.06
C LEU A 60 -17.61 15.25 -4.93
N GLY A 61 -17.42 16.19 -5.86
CA GLY A 61 -18.23 17.42 -5.92
C GLY A 61 -17.49 18.71 -6.31
N ASN A 62 -16.17 18.70 -6.40
CA ASN A 62 -15.39 19.87 -6.79
C ASN A 62 -15.20 19.94 -8.31
N LYS A 63 -16.03 20.74 -8.99
CA LYS A 63 -15.95 20.99 -10.45
C LYS A 63 -14.92 22.07 -10.80
N GLY A 64 -13.66 21.85 -10.45
CA GLY A 64 -12.52 22.72 -10.80
C GLY A 64 -11.49 21.98 -11.65
N ASP A 65 -10.58 22.72 -12.29
CA ASP A 65 -9.45 22.14 -13.03
C ASP A 65 -8.46 21.44 -12.06
N LEU A 66 -7.76 20.39 -12.50
CA LEU A 66 -6.91 19.55 -11.63
C LEU A 66 -5.83 20.38 -10.93
N LEU A 67 -5.17 21.27 -11.67
CA LEU A 67 -4.17 22.18 -11.13
C LEU A 67 -4.74 23.13 -10.08
N SER A 68 -5.97 23.63 -10.30
CA SER A 68 -6.62 24.52 -9.34
C SER A 68 -6.97 23.78 -8.04
N ILE A 69 -7.33 22.50 -8.14
CA ILE A 69 -7.71 21.67 -6.98
C ILE A 69 -6.49 21.20 -6.21
N LEU A 70 -5.41 20.83 -6.91
CA LEU A 70 -4.12 20.59 -6.30
C LEU A 70 -3.56 21.88 -5.64
N GLY A 71 -3.79 23.05 -6.24
CA GLY A 71 -3.40 24.33 -5.63
C GLY A 71 -4.23 24.71 -4.40
N SER A 72 -5.52 24.36 -4.38
CA SER A 72 -6.47 24.76 -3.34
C SER A 72 -6.64 23.76 -2.20
N MET A 73 -6.09 22.56 -2.32
CA MET A 73 -6.24 21.50 -1.32
C MET A 73 -5.48 21.85 -0.04
N ASN A 74 -6.12 21.65 1.11
CA ASN A 74 -5.50 21.92 2.41
C ASN A 74 -4.23 21.06 2.57
N LYS A 75 -3.14 21.69 3.04
CA LYS A 75 -1.86 21.02 3.36
C LYS A 75 -2.06 19.81 4.28
N GLU A 76 -3.02 19.88 5.19
CA GLU A 76 -3.39 18.78 6.08
C GLU A 76 -3.82 17.52 5.31
N ASN A 77 -4.61 17.67 4.24
CA ASN A 77 -5.10 16.53 3.47
C ASN A 77 -3.94 15.83 2.73
N TYR A 78 -2.96 16.57 2.23
CA TYR A 78 -1.75 15.99 1.65
C TYR A 78 -0.98 15.15 2.66
N TRP A 79 -0.83 15.68 3.88
CA TRP A 79 -0.16 14.98 4.97
C TRP A 79 -0.89 13.71 5.39
N ILE A 80 -2.23 13.74 5.49
CA ILE A 80 -3.03 12.56 5.82
C ILE A 80 -2.85 11.48 4.74
N ILE A 81 -2.93 11.86 3.46
CA ILE A 81 -2.75 10.92 2.35
C ILE A 81 -1.34 10.30 2.37
N LEU A 82 -0.30 11.13 2.53
CA LEU A 82 1.09 10.69 2.53
C LEU A 82 1.39 9.75 3.71
N THR A 83 0.90 10.09 4.90
CA THR A 83 1.12 9.28 6.11
C THR A 83 0.37 7.96 6.04
N LEU A 84 -0.88 7.97 5.56
CA LEU A 84 -1.64 6.75 5.32
C LEU A 84 -0.95 5.85 4.29
N TYR A 85 -0.48 6.44 3.18
CA TYR A 85 0.27 5.71 2.16
C TYR A 85 1.55 5.08 2.72
N ALA A 86 2.32 5.84 3.50
CA ALA A 86 3.51 5.34 4.16
C ALA A 86 3.22 4.17 5.10
N LEU A 87 2.20 4.30 5.96
CA LEU A 87 1.76 3.25 6.88
C LEU A 87 1.33 1.98 6.14
N MET A 88 0.53 2.12 5.08
CA MET A 88 0.06 0.99 4.28
C MET A 88 1.20 0.25 3.55
N SER A 89 2.30 0.94 3.27
CA SER A 89 3.47 0.40 2.55
C SER A 89 4.45 -0.36 3.46
N ILE A 90 4.30 -0.28 4.79
CA ILE A 90 5.25 -0.83 5.77
C ILE A 90 5.53 -2.32 5.57
N PRO A 91 4.53 -3.21 5.38
CA PRO A 91 4.80 -4.64 5.27
C PRO A 91 5.74 -5.00 4.12
N GLY A 92 5.54 -4.39 2.95
CA GLY A 92 6.42 -4.54 1.79
C GLY A 92 7.80 -3.95 2.02
N ALA A 93 7.86 -2.71 2.51
CA ALA A 93 9.13 -2.03 2.81
C ALA A 93 9.97 -2.81 3.83
N ALA A 94 9.37 -3.21 4.94
CA ALA A 94 10.03 -3.99 5.99
C ALA A 94 10.55 -5.33 5.43
N SER A 95 9.76 -6.02 4.61
CA SER A 95 10.17 -7.29 4.02
C SER A 95 11.43 -7.16 3.16
N VAL A 96 11.57 -6.06 2.40
CA VAL A 96 12.76 -5.78 1.60
C VAL A 96 13.94 -5.36 2.47
N LEU A 97 13.72 -4.40 3.38
CA LEU A 97 14.78 -3.84 4.22
C LEU A 97 15.40 -4.88 5.16
N PHE A 98 14.57 -5.78 5.69
CA PHE A 98 15.01 -6.91 6.51
C PHE A 98 15.38 -8.16 5.71
N ARG A 99 15.34 -8.10 4.37
CA ARG A 99 15.70 -9.22 3.47
C ARG A 99 14.93 -10.50 3.81
N GLN A 100 13.64 -10.37 4.08
CA GLN A 100 12.76 -11.50 4.36
C GLN A 100 12.58 -12.36 3.11
N SER A 101 12.42 -13.67 3.31
CA SER A 101 12.16 -14.58 2.19
C SER A 101 10.83 -14.25 1.51
N MET A 102 10.68 -14.72 0.27
CA MET A 102 9.47 -14.48 -0.51
C MET A 102 8.21 -14.99 0.21
N SER A 103 8.27 -16.17 0.83
CA SER A 103 7.15 -16.75 1.59
C SER A 103 6.72 -15.87 2.76
N TRP A 104 7.67 -15.34 3.53
CA TRP A 104 7.38 -14.43 4.65
C TRP A 104 6.83 -13.10 4.16
N THR A 105 7.36 -12.59 3.05
CA THR A 105 6.85 -11.35 2.42
C THR A 105 5.38 -11.52 2.00
N ARG A 106 5.06 -12.62 1.31
CA ARG A 106 3.68 -12.93 0.90
C ARG A 106 2.75 -13.04 2.10
N LEU A 107 3.16 -13.75 3.15
CA LEU A 107 2.37 -13.89 4.36
C LEU A 107 2.11 -12.51 5.02
N ALA A 108 3.14 -11.68 5.17
CA ALA A 108 3.01 -10.36 5.78
C ALA A 108 2.05 -9.45 5.02
N LEU A 109 2.13 -9.47 3.68
CA LEU A 109 1.22 -8.73 2.81
C LEU A 109 -0.22 -9.23 2.94
N LEU A 110 -0.45 -10.52 2.69
CA LEU A 110 -1.81 -11.07 2.71
C LEU A 110 -2.47 -10.96 4.09
N ALA A 111 -1.72 -11.24 5.17
CA ALA A 111 -2.23 -11.13 6.52
C ALA A 111 -2.62 -9.67 6.86
N THR A 112 -1.79 -8.70 6.47
CA THR A 112 -2.09 -7.28 6.72
C THR A 112 -3.30 -6.85 5.91
N ALA A 113 -3.41 -7.26 4.64
CA ALA A 113 -4.59 -6.97 3.82
C ALA A 113 -5.87 -7.53 4.45
N MET A 114 -5.84 -8.74 4.99
CA MET A 114 -6.99 -9.30 5.71
C MET A 114 -7.35 -8.49 6.96
N ILE A 115 -6.36 -8.17 7.80
CA ILE A 115 -6.57 -7.43 9.06
C ILE A 115 -7.15 -6.04 8.80
N VAL A 116 -6.69 -5.36 7.75
CA VAL A 116 -7.10 -3.98 7.44
C VAL A 116 -8.44 -3.95 6.71
N PHE A 117 -8.60 -4.76 5.65
CA PHE A 117 -9.73 -4.60 4.73
C PHE A 117 -10.99 -5.38 5.13
N ILE A 118 -10.90 -6.44 5.93
CA ILE A 118 -12.10 -7.13 6.44
C ILE A 118 -12.96 -6.19 7.30
N PRO A 119 -12.44 -5.57 8.38
CA PRO A 119 -13.24 -4.71 9.24
C PRO A 119 -13.54 -3.33 8.62
N LEU A 120 -12.93 -2.97 7.49
CA LEU A 120 -13.11 -1.65 6.87
C LEU A 120 -14.58 -1.35 6.55
N GLY A 121 -15.36 -2.37 6.15
CA GLY A 121 -16.79 -2.23 5.89
C GLY A 121 -17.57 -1.84 7.13
N SER A 122 -17.36 -2.54 8.25
CA SER A 122 -18.07 -2.29 9.50
C SER A 122 -17.61 -1.00 10.19
N GLN A 123 -16.37 -0.57 9.98
CA GLN A 123 -15.84 0.69 10.51
C GLN A 123 -16.47 1.94 9.88
N LEU A 124 -17.13 1.82 8.73
CA LEU A 124 -17.82 2.94 8.11
C LEU A 124 -19.06 3.39 8.90
N HIS A 125 -19.53 2.62 9.91
CA HIS A 125 -20.65 2.98 10.79
C HIS A 125 -21.91 3.47 10.03
N ASP A 126 -22.14 2.92 8.84
CA ASP A 126 -23.36 3.17 8.06
C ASP A 126 -24.54 2.48 8.80
N PRO A 127 -25.54 3.26 9.26
CA PRO A 127 -26.62 2.75 10.12
C PRO A 127 -27.54 1.75 9.41
N ASP A 128 -27.56 1.75 8.08
CA ASP A 128 -28.46 0.92 7.29
C ASP A 128 -27.76 -0.31 6.67
N ASN A 129 -26.43 -0.28 6.49
CA ASN A 129 -25.69 -1.39 5.90
C ASN A 129 -24.19 -1.37 6.25
N ALA A 130 -23.69 -2.42 6.93
CA ALA A 130 -22.29 -2.55 7.29
C ALA A 130 -21.31 -2.77 6.10
N ARG A 131 -21.77 -2.76 4.83
CA ARG A 131 -20.98 -2.85 3.58
C ARG A 131 -19.92 -3.95 3.56
N LEU A 132 -20.12 -4.98 4.37
CA LEU A 132 -19.13 -6.03 4.64
C LEU A 132 -18.86 -6.88 3.38
N GLY A 133 -19.87 -7.04 2.52
CA GLY A 133 -19.68 -7.69 1.22
C GLY A 133 -18.68 -6.94 0.32
N ILE A 134 -18.70 -5.61 0.31
CA ILE A 134 -17.76 -4.79 -0.46
C ILE A 134 -16.35 -4.90 0.15
N SER A 135 -16.25 -4.89 1.48
CA SER A 135 -14.97 -5.01 2.19
C SER A 135 -14.29 -6.35 1.93
N ILE A 136 -15.04 -7.46 1.99
CA ILE A 136 -14.56 -8.79 1.62
C ILE A 136 -14.16 -8.84 0.14
N GLY A 137 -15.01 -8.33 -0.77
CA GLY A 137 -14.73 -8.33 -2.20
C GLY A 137 -13.42 -7.61 -2.55
N MET A 138 -13.19 -6.44 -1.96
CA MET A 138 -11.92 -5.72 -2.12
C MET A 138 -10.75 -6.44 -1.47
N MET A 139 -10.91 -7.00 -0.27
CA MET A 139 -9.85 -7.77 0.37
C MET A 139 -9.40 -8.92 -0.54
N LEU A 140 -10.34 -9.66 -1.13
CA LEU A 140 -10.03 -10.74 -2.08
C LEU A 140 -9.33 -10.20 -3.33
N ALA A 141 -9.78 -9.07 -3.87
CA ALA A 141 -9.15 -8.43 -5.02
C ALA A 141 -7.70 -8.00 -4.72
N ILE A 142 -7.46 -7.35 -3.58
CA ILE A 142 -6.12 -6.91 -3.14
C ILE A 142 -5.22 -8.12 -2.94
N CYS A 143 -5.69 -9.15 -2.22
CA CYS A 143 -4.94 -10.38 -2.00
C CYS A 143 -4.56 -11.05 -3.34
N GLY A 144 -5.51 -11.15 -4.26
CA GLY A 144 -5.27 -11.70 -5.59
C GLY A 144 -4.26 -10.89 -6.40
N LEU A 145 -4.38 -9.56 -6.40
CA LEU A 145 -3.44 -8.67 -7.07
C LEU A 145 -2.04 -8.77 -6.48
N MET A 146 -1.90 -8.72 -5.17
CA MET A 146 -0.59 -8.86 -4.50
C MET A 146 0.03 -10.23 -4.71
N TRP A 147 -0.79 -11.28 -4.80
CA TRP A 147 -0.33 -12.62 -5.13
C TRP A 147 0.23 -12.70 -6.55
N ILE A 148 -0.53 -12.21 -7.54
CA ILE A 148 -0.10 -12.15 -8.94
C ILE A 148 1.17 -11.28 -9.07
N TRP A 149 1.18 -10.13 -8.41
CA TRP A 149 2.34 -9.23 -8.36
C TRP A 149 3.58 -9.94 -7.85
N SER A 150 3.44 -10.68 -6.74
CA SER A 150 4.55 -11.44 -6.16
C SER A 150 5.04 -12.57 -7.07
N ILE A 151 4.15 -13.22 -7.82
CA ILE A 151 4.57 -14.24 -8.80
C ILE A 151 5.34 -13.60 -9.97
N MET A 152 4.88 -12.44 -10.45
CA MET A 152 5.42 -11.82 -11.67
C MET A 152 6.71 -11.04 -11.43
N LEU A 153 6.83 -10.35 -10.30
CA LEU A 153 7.85 -9.30 -10.11
C LEU A 153 8.79 -9.55 -8.95
N ASP A 154 8.39 -10.36 -7.96
CA ASP A 154 9.14 -10.54 -6.72
C ASP A 154 10.21 -11.65 -6.85
N CYS A 155 11.26 -11.60 -6.03
CA CYS A 155 12.34 -12.59 -6.06
C CYS A 155 12.87 -12.91 -4.65
N GLU A 156 13.71 -13.94 -4.51
CA GLU A 156 14.40 -14.16 -3.24
C GLU A 156 15.48 -13.09 -3.01
N PRO A 157 15.70 -12.65 -1.75
CA PRO A 157 16.71 -11.66 -1.45
C PRO A 157 18.11 -12.25 -1.65
N GLU A 158 19.05 -11.44 -2.17
CA GLU A 158 20.45 -11.85 -2.29
C GLU A 158 21.06 -12.08 -0.90
N GLN A 159 21.35 -13.35 -0.59
CA GLN A 159 22.02 -13.72 0.66
C GLN A 159 23.50 -13.34 0.57
N HIS A 160 23.84 -12.15 1.08
CA HIS A 160 25.23 -11.84 1.40
C HIS A 160 25.63 -12.64 2.64
N ARG A 161 26.09 -13.87 2.42
CA ARG A 161 26.68 -14.70 3.47
C ARG A 161 27.86 -13.90 4.03
N LYS A 162 27.76 -13.44 5.27
CA LYS A 162 28.95 -13.08 6.05
C LYS A 162 29.73 -14.38 6.20
N THR A 163 30.70 -14.62 5.33
CA THR A 163 31.73 -15.63 5.56
C THR A 163 32.48 -15.17 6.80
N VAL A 164 32.10 -15.67 7.97
CA VAL A 164 32.97 -15.60 9.14
C VAL A 164 34.22 -16.37 8.72
N PRO A 165 35.42 -15.75 8.65
CA PRO A 165 36.64 -16.49 8.45
C PRO A 165 36.77 -17.48 9.60
N LEU A 166 36.74 -18.77 9.28
CA LEU A 166 36.97 -19.88 10.20
C LEU A 166 38.48 -19.97 10.51
N ASP A 167 39.08 -18.94 11.09
CA ASP A 167 40.53 -18.93 11.36
C ASP A 167 40.92 -19.23 12.82
N GLU A 168 39.99 -19.46 13.75
CA GLU A 168 40.36 -19.55 15.18
C GLU A 168 39.78 -20.72 16.00
N MET A 169 39.37 -21.84 15.36
CA MET A 169 39.05 -23.08 16.12
C MET A 169 40.10 -24.19 15.99
N ALA A 170 41.30 -23.86 15.52
CA ALA A 170 42.45 -24.76 15.51
C ALA A 170 43.64 -24.10 16.22
N LYS A 171 43.63 -24.08 17.56
CA LYS A 171 44.84 -24.01 18.39
C LYS A 171 44.55 -24.50 19.81
#